data_AF-A9DPH8-F1
#
_entry.id   AF-A9DPH8-F1
#
_cell.length_a   1.000
_cell.length_b   1.000
_cell.length_c   1.000
_cell.angle_alpha   90.00
_cell.angle_beta   90.00
_cell.angle_gamma   90.00
#
_symmetry.space_group_name_H-M   'P 1'
#
loop_
_entity.id
_entity.type
_entity.pdbx_description
1 polymer ?
#
loop_
_entity_poly.entity_id
_entity_poly.type
_entity_poly.pdbx_seq_one_letter_code
_entity_poly.pdbx_strand_id
1 'polypeptide(L)'
;MAHDHGHTEHKLAIFRGRLKFKSNVQKIWGVLIFLSIITIIEVAFGIFKPAFLVDNYFLGMKLLNWVFIILTLVKAYYIAWDFMHLRDEKSSLRRAVVWTAVFLIAYLLFILLQEGTYIEGVKANGFIKWDF
;
A
#
# COMPACT_ATOMS: atom_id res chain seq x y z
N MET A 1 -16.59 52.31 20.31
CA MET A 1 -17.62 51.26 20.37
C MET A 1 -17.17 50.14 19.45
N ALA A 2 -16.59 49.09 20.04
CA ALA A 2 -16.21 47.88 19.32
C ALA A 2 -17.45 47.01 19.12
N HIS A 3 -17.66 46.42 17.95
CA HIS A 3 -18.32 45.11 17.80
C HIS A 3 -18.10 44.55 16.38
N ASP A 4 -17.53 43.34 16.39
CA ASP A 4 -17.37 42.25 15.41
C ASP A 4 -18.44 42.19 14.28
N HIS A 5 -18.16 41.74 13.04
CA HIS A 5 -18.04 40.30 12.69
C HIS A 5 -17.31 40.07 11.35
N GLY A 6 -16.03 39.68 11.44
CA GLY A 6 -15.20 39.22 10.33
C GLY A 6 -15.33 37.72 10.02
N HIS A 7 -16.53 37.21 9.79
CA HIS A 7 -16.77 35.75 9.70
C HIS A 7 -16.69 35.12 8.29
N THR A 8 -16.23 35.85 7.26
CA THR A 8 -16.15 35.31 5.89
C THR A 8 -14.73 35.20 5.32
N GLU A 9 -13.71 35.64 6.06
CA GLU A 9 -12.29 35.49 5.66
C GLU A 9 -11.73 34.11 6.03
N HIS A 10 -12.26 33.47 7.08
CA HIS A 10 -11.70 32.23 7.64
C HIS A 10 -11.96 30.98 6.77
N LYS A 11 -12.89 31.03 5.81
CA LYS A 11 -13.21 29.89 4.93
C LYS A 11 -12.41 29.89 3.62
N LEU A 12 -11.88 31.05 3.21
CA LEU A 12 -11.04 31.19 2.02
C LEU A 12 -9.56 30.83 2.29
N ALA A 13 -9.13 30.87 3.56
CA ALA A 13 -7.85 30.33 4.00
C ALA A 13 -7.80 28.78 4.04
N ILE A 14 -8.94 28.10 4.08
CA ILE A 14 -9.03 26.64 4.26
C ILE A 14 -8.65 25.86 2.99
N PHE A 15 -8.66 26.47 1.80
CA PHE A 15 -8.43 25.74 0.54
C PHE A 15 -7.45 26.38 -0.44
N ARG A 16 -7.02 27.63 -0.22
CA ARG A 16 -6.28 28.38 -1.23
C ARG A 16 -4.80 28.47 -0.93
N GLY A 17 -4.08 27.43 -1.33
CA GLY A 17 -2.80 27.67 -1.98
C GLY A 17 -1.61 27.00 -1.33
N ARG A 18 -1.24 25.86 -1.91
CA ARG A 18 0.13 25.35 -1.96
C ARG A 18 0.72 25.10 -0.57
N LEU A 19 0.63 23.86 -0.11
CA LEU A 19 1.79 23.26 0.56
C LEU A 19 2.96 23.21 -0.46
N LYS A 20 3.53 24.38 -0.80
CA LYS A 20 4.91 24.49 -1.25
C LYS A 20 5.71 24.24 0.01
N PHE A 21 5.92 22.97 0.33
CA PHE A 21 6.78 22.58 1.42
C PHE A 21 8.11 23.30 1.25
N LYS A 22 8.38 24.26 2.14
CA LYS A 22 9.58 25.10 2.09
C LYS A 22 10.84 24.29 2.41
N SER A 23 10.67 23.15 3.08
CA SER A 23 11.73 22.20 3.44
C SER A 23 11.32 20.75 3.16
N ASN A 24 12.32 19.90 2.88
CA ASN A 24 12.14 18.46 2.73
C ASN A 24 11.58 17.82 4.01
N VAL A 25 11.90 18.36 5.18
CA VAL A 25 11.39 17.90 6.48
C VAL A 25 9.86 18.05 6.57
N GLN A 26 9.31 19.15 6.07
CA GLN A 26 7.86 19.37 6.10
C GLN A 26 7.12 18.42 5.15
N LYS A 27 7.74 18.03 4.00
CA LYS A 27 7.19 17.00 3.09
C LYS A 27 7.11 15.66 3.80
N ILE A 28 8.18 15.25 4.47
CA ILE A 28 8.29 13.98 5.19
C ILE A 28 7.19 13.90 6.26
N TRP A 29 7.01 14.95 7.06
CA TRP A 29 5.96 14.99 8.09
C TRP A 29 4.54 14.93 7.50
N GLY A 30 4.31 15.61 6.37
CA GLY A 30 3.02 15.54 5.67
C GLY A 30 2.69 14.14 5.15
N VAL A 31 3.67 13.47 4.51
CA VAL A 31 3.51 12.11 3.99
C VAL A 31 3.38 11.09 5.12
N LEU A 32 4.12 11.25 6.22
CA LEU A 32 4.01 10.40 7.41
C LEU A 32 2.59 10.43 7.97
N ILE A 33 2.03 11.61 8.20
CA ILE A 33 0.65 11.75 8.72
C ILE A 33 -0.34 11.09 7.75
N PHE A 34 -0.20 11.34 6.46
CA PHE A 34 -1.06 10.74 5.44
C PHE A 34 -1.00 9.19 5.47
N LEU A 35 0.20 8.62 5.55
CA LEU A 35 0.38 7.17 5.62
C LEU A 35 -0.11 6.57 6.93
N SER A 36 -0.01 7.31 8.04
CA SER A 36 -0.60 6.93 9.32
C SER A 36 -2.12 6.82 9.21
N ILE A 37 -2.78 7.83 8.61
CA ILE A 37 -4.23 7.81 8.39
C ILE A 37 -4.64 6.62 7.52
N ILE A 38 -3.97 6.40 6.39
CA ILE A 38 -4.22 5.22 5.53
C ILE A 38 -4.11 3.94 6.33
N THR A 39 -3.08 3.81 7.16
CA THR A 39 -2.84 2.60 7.95
C THR A 39 -3.90 2.41 9.04
N ILE A 40 -4.36 3.48 9.68
CA ILE A 40 -5.46 3.43 10.65
C ILE A 40 -6.74 2.96 9.97
N ILE A 41 -7.07 3.49 8.77
CA ILE A 41 -8.24 3.07 8.00
C ILE A 41 -8.14 1.60 7.62
N GLU A 42 -6.98 1.16 7.17
CA GLU A 42 -6.71 -0.23 6.79
C GLU A 42 -6.92 -1.18 7.98
N VAL A 43 -6.36 -0.85 9.15
CA VAL A 43 -6.56 -1.63 10.39
C VAL A 43 -8.03 -1.60 10.83
N ALA A 44 -8.68 -0.44 10.76
CA ALA A 44 -10.10 -0.32 11.10
C ALA A 44 -10.97 -1.21 10.20
N PHE A 45 -10.76 -1.20 8.88
CA PHE A 45 -11.44 -2.11 7.96
C PHE A 45 -11.12 -3.58 8.24
N GLY A 46 -9.91 -3.88 8.70
CA GLY A 46 -9.51 -5.22 9.12
C GLY A 46 -10.21 -5.73 10.37
N ILE A 47 -10.52 -4.83 11.30
CA ILE A 47 -11.23 -5.16 12.54
C ILE A 47 -12.74 -5.20 12.31
N PHE A 48 -13.31 -4.13 11.74
CA PHE A 48 -14.76 -3.98 11.59
C PHE A 48 -15.36 -4.85 10.48
N LYS A 49 -14.56 -5.23 9.47
CA LYS A 49 -14.94 -6.14 8.36
C LYS A 49 -16.40 -5.93 7.92
N PRO A 50 -16.75 -4.74 7.42
CA PRO A 50 -18.15 -4.40 7.20
C PRO A 50 -18.77 -5.34 6.15
N ALA A 51 -20.03 -5.73 6.39
CA ALA A 51 -20.74 -6.74 5.60
C ALA A 51 -20.65 -6.51 4.09
N PHE A 52 -20.81 -5.28 3.61
CA PHE A 52 -20.71 -4.95 2.19
C PHE A 52 -19.32 -5.24 1.56
N LEU A 53 -18.23 -5.24 2.33
CA LEU A 53 -16.89 -5.59 1.83
C LEU A 53 -16.59 -7.09 1.92
N VAL A 54 -17.31 -7.80 2.80
CA VAL A 54 -17.08 -9.22 3.08
C VAL A 54 -17.99 -10.10 2.23
N ASP A 55 -19.23 -9.68 2.03
CA ASP A 55 -20.29 -10.45 1.36
C ASP A 55 -20.27 -10.26 -0.16
N ASN A 56 -19.56 -9.24 -0.64
CA ASN A 56 -19.34 -9.01 -2.06
C ASN A 56 -18.00 -9.60 -2.48
N TYR A 57 -18.05 -10.42 -3.52
CA TYR A 57 -16.89 -11.09 -4.09
C TYR A 57 -16.57 -10.49 -5.45
N PHE A 58 -15.29 -10.19 -5.66
CA PHE A 58 -14.75 -9.74 -6.93
C PHE A 58 -13.55 -10.61 -7.31
N LEU A 59 -13.59 -11.19 -8.52
CA LEU A 59 -12.56 -12.09 -9.02
C LEU A 59 -12.21 -13.23 -8.03
N GLY A 60 -13.24 -13.82 -7.41
CA GLY A 60 -13.11 -14.96 -6.49
C GLY A 60 -12.62 -14.61 -5.07
N MET A 61 -12.36 -13.33 -4.77
CA MET A 61 -11.95 -12.88 -3.45
C MET A 61 -12.91 -11.82 -2.89
N LYS A 62 -12.99 -11.71 -1.57
CA LYS A 62 -13.79 -10.67 -0.91
C LYS A 62 -13.31 -9.28 -1.32
N LEU A 63 -14.22 -8.33 -1.55
CA LEU A 63 -13.87 -6.93 -1.85
C LEU A 63 -12.95 -6.33 -0.79
N LEU A 64 -13.07 -6.76 0.46
CA LEU A 64 -12.16 -6.39 1.53
C LEU A 64 -10.69 -6.63 1.15
N ASN A 65 -10.37 -7.81 0.60
CA ASN A 65 -9.00 -8.17 0.22
C ASN A 65 -8.46 -7.26 -0.88
N TRP A 66 -9.31 -6.88 -1.84
CA TRP A 66 -8.94 -5.93 -2.89
C TRP A 66 -8.58 -4.56 -2.32
N VAL A 67 -9.39 -4.06 -1.38
CA VAL A 67 -9.11 -2.80 -0.70
C VAL A 67 -7.77 -2.85 0.04
N PHE A 68 -7.48 -3.94 0.76
CA PHE A 68 -6.19 -4.14 1.43
C PHE A 68 -5.01 -4.13 0.46
N ILE A 69 -5.08 -4.87 -0.64
CA ILE A 69 -4.02 -4.92 -1.64
C ILE A 69 -3.75 -3.51 -2.21
N ILE A 70 -4.81 -2.80 -2.58
CA ILE A 70 -4.70 -1.45 -3.15
C ILE A 70 -4.12 -0.47 -2.13
N LEU A 71 -4.64 -0.43 -0.89
CA LEU A 71 -4.13 0.44 0.16
C LEU A 71 -2.65 0.16 0.46
N THR A 72 -2.27 -1.12 0.47
CA THR A 72 -0.88 -1.54 0.67
C THR A 72 0.03 -1.07 -0.45
N LEU A 73 -0.38 -1.21 -1.72
CA LEU A 73 0.38 -0.73 -2.87
C LEU A 73 0.54 0.79 -2.87
N VAL A 74 -0.55 1.51 -2.57
CA VAL A 74 -0.52 2.97 -2.44
C VAL A 74 0.46 3.39 -1.36
N LYS A 75 0.41 2.75 -0.19
CA LYS A 75 1.33 3.02 0.92
C LYS A 75 2.79 2.76 0.53
N ALA A 76 3.06 1.61 -0.10
CA ALA A 76 4.40 1.26 -0.56
C ALA A 76 4.94 2.28 -1.58
N TYR A 77 4.09 2.76 -2.50
CA TYR A 77 4.46 3.80 -3.46
C TYR A 77 4.89 5.09 -2.75
N TYR A 78 4.08 5.61 -1.82
CA TYR A 78 4.42 6.84 -1.08
C TYR A 78 5.67 6.67 -0.21
N ILE A 79 5.88 5.49 0.38
CA ILE A 79 7.11 5.21 1.15
C ILE A 79 8.33 5.25 0.24
N ALA A 80 8.29 4.50 -0.86
CA ALA A 80 9.40 4.43 -1.81
C ALA A 80 9.69 5.81 -2.43
N TRP A 81 8.65 6.55 -2.77
CA TRP A 81 8.78 7.82 -3.46
C TRP A 81 9.32 8.94 -2.55
N ASP A 82 8.77 9.09 -1.34
CA ASP A 82 9.10 10.21 -0.43
C ASP A 82 10.08 9.86 0.69
N PHE A 83 10.05 8.67 1.29
CA PHE A 83 11.05 8.29 2.32
C PHE A 83 12.35 7.77 1.70
N MET A 84 12.26 6.96 0.65
CA MET A 84 13.44 6.43 -0.04
C MET A 84 13.98 7.39 -1.12
N HIS A 85 13.43 8.61 -1.22
CA HIS A 85 13.86 9.67 -2.13
C HIS A 85 13.91 9.29 -3.63
N LEU A 86 13.19 8.23 -4.04
CA LEU A 86 13.20 7.77 -5.43
C LEU A 86 12.68 8.81 -6.44
N ARG A 87 11.91 9.81 -5.99
CA ARG A 87 11.41 10.92 -6.82
C ARG A 87 12.54 11.75 -7.42
N ASP A 88 13.46 12.17 -6.57
CA ASP A 88 14.47 13.18 -6.88
C ASP A 88 15.76 12.53 -7.42
N GLU A 89 15.76 11.19 -7.54
CA GLU A 89 16.84 10.39 -8.11
C GLU A 89 16.79 10.25 -9.64
N LYS A 90 17.96 9.97 -10.23
CA LYS A 90 18.09 9.77 -11.67
C LYS A 90 17.15 8.65 -12.13
N SER A 91 16.47 8.86 -13.27
CA SER A 91 15.54 7.89 -13.85
C SER A 91 16.17 6.49 -14.03
N SER A 92 17.47 6.41 -14.27
CA SER A 92 18.20 5.13 -14.35
C SER A 92 18.21 4.37 -13.02
N LEU A 93 18.49 5.06 -11.91
CA LEU A 93 18.54 4.45 -10.58
C LEU A 93 17.14 3.99 -10.13
N ARG A 94 16.13 4.82 -10.40
CA ARG A 94 14.74 4.45 -10.12
C ARG A 94 14.31 3.20 -10.86
N ARG A 95 14.64 3.10 -12.16
CA ARG A 95 14.36 1.92 -12.98
C ARG A 95 15.12 0.70 -12.48
N ALA A 96 16.38 0.84 -12.06
CA ALA A 96 17.14 -0.28 -11.52
C ALA A 96 16.45 -0.89 -10.29
N VAL A 97 15.95 -0.07 -9.37
CA VAL A 97 15.24 -0.55 -8.17
C VAL A 97 13.90 -1.19 -8.54
N VAL A 98 13.09 -0.52 -9.37
CA VAL A 98 11.75 -1.02 -9.73
C VAL A 98 11.85 -2.32 -10.54
N TRP A 99 12.72 -2.40 -11.55
CA TRP A 99 12.89 -3.61 -12.34
C TRP A 99 13.44 -4.77 -11.52
N THR A 100 14.38 -4.51 -10.62
CA THR A 100 14.88 -5.54 -9.70
C THR A 100 13.77 -6.06 -8.81
N ALA A 101 12.95 -5.18 -8.22
CA ALA A 101 11.83 -5.61 -7.38
C ALA A 101 10.80 -6.45 -8.15
N VAL A 102 10.42 -6.02 -9.36
CA VAL A 102 9.49 -6.77 -10.22
C VAL A 102 10.08 -8.13 -10.61
N PHE A 103 11.35 -8.17 -11.00
CA PHE A 103 12.05 -9.41 -11.33
C PHE A 103 12.07 -10.37 -10.14
N LEU A 104 12.42 -9.88 -8.94
CA LEU A 104 12.45 -10.70 -7.73
C LEU A 104 11.07 -11.26 -7.36
N ILE A 105 10.00 -10.46 -7.47
CA ILE A 105 8.63 -10.93 -7.22
C ILE A 105 8.25 -12.02 -8.24
N ALA A 106 8.50 -11.79 -9.52
CA ALA A 106 8.21 -12.78 -10.56
C ALA A 106 9.01 -14.08 -10.38
N TYR A 107 10.30 -13.96 -10.01
CA TYR A 107 11.16 -15.10 -9.75
C TYR A 107 10.74 -15.88 -8.49
N LEU A 108 10.33 -15.18 -7.42
CA LEU A 108 9.78 -15.82 -6.22
C LEU A 108 8.50 -16.60 -6.53
N LEU A 109 7.58 -16.00 -7.30
CA LEU A 109 6.36 -16.69 -7.74
C LEU A 109 6.70 -17.93 -8.57
N PHE A 110 7.67 -17.82 -9.48
CA PHE A 110 8.12 -18.95 -10.29
C PHE A 110 8.64 -20.10 -9.42
N ILE A 111 9.53 -19.82 -8.45
CA ILE A 111 10.05 -20.86 -7.54
C ILE A 111 8.91 -21.47 -6.73
N LEU A 112 8.02 -20.66 -6.13
CA LEU A 112 6.94 -21.18 -5.30
C LEU A 112 6.00 -22.10 -6.09
N LEU A 113 5.71 -21.77 -7.35
CA LEU A 113 4.90 -22.62 -8.21
C LEU A 113 5.65 -23.91 -8.59
N GLN A 114 6.93 -23.81 -8.97
CA GLN A 114 7.73 -24.98 -9.33
C GLN A 114 7.89 -25.95 -8.16
N GLU A 115 8.31 -25.44 -7.00
CA GLU A 115 8.49 -26.23 -5.77
C GLU A 115 7.15 -26.75 -5.24
N GLY A 116 6.09 -25.95 -5.31
CA GLY A 116 4.74 -26.39 -4.93
C GLY A 116 4.26 -27.58 -5.76
N THR A 117 4.43 -27.50 -7.09
CA THR A 117 4.05 -28.58 -8.01
C THR A 117 4.93 -29.82 -7.83
N TYR A 118 6.22 -29.63 -7.54
CA TYR A 118 7.14 -30.72 -7.23
C TYR A 118 6.74 -31.48 -5.96
N ILE A 119 6.44 -30.75 -4.88
CA ILE A 119 5.96 -31.33 -3.61
C ILE A 119 4.63 -32.08 -3.82
N GLU A 120 3.71 -31.52 -4.60
CA GLU A 120 2.46 -32.19 -4.95
C GLU A 120 2.72 -33.51 -5.69
N GLY A 121 3.61 -33.50 -6.70
CA GLY A 121 3.98 -34.69 -7.45
C GLY A 121 4.60 -35.79 -6.60
N VAL A 122 5.45 -35.43 -5.63
CA VAL A 122 6.02 -36.38 -4.65
C VAL A 122 4.94 -36.91 -3.70
N LYS A 123 3.98 -36.09 -3.26
CA LYS A 123 2.87 -36.57 -2.42
C LYS A 123 1.91 -37.49 -3.17
N ALA A 124 1.66 -37.23 -4.45
CA ALA A 124 0.71 -37.99 -5.26
C ALA A 124 1.29 -39.33 -5.77
N ASN A 125 2.60 -39.37 -6.09
CA ASN A 125 3.25 -40.55 -6.68
C ASN A 125 4.24 -41.24 -5.74
N GLY A 126 4.57 -40.61 -4.61
CA GLY A 126 5.41 -41.21 -3.58
C GLY A 126 4.61 -42.23 -2.78
N PHE A 127 5.09 -43.47 -2.76
CA PHE A 127 4.61 -44.49 -1.84
C PHE A 127 4.90 -44.05 -0.41
N ILE A 128 4.00 -43.29 0.21
CA ILE A 128 4.00 -43.09 1.65
C ILE A 128 3.55 -44.44 2.25
N LYS A 129 4.52 -45.34 2.45
CA LYS A 129 4.35 -46.43 3.41
C LYS A 129 4.25 -45.78 4.78
N TRP A 130 3.02 -45.51 5.20
CA TRP A 130 2.69 -45.44 6.62
C TRP A 130 2.87 -46.87 7.16
N ASP A 131 4.12 -47.27 7.37
CA ASP A 131 4.43 -48.45 8.16
C ASP A 131 4.17 -48.06 9.61
N PHE A 132 3.12 -48.66 10.19
CA PHE A 132 2.84 -48.62 11.62
C PHE A 132 3.59 -49.76 12.31
#